data_AF-A0A965Q9V2-F1
#
_entry.id   AF-A0A965Q9V2-F1
#
_cell.length_a   1.000
_cell.length_b   1.000
_cell.length_c   1.000
_cell.angle_alpha   90.00
_cell.angle_beta   90.00
_cell.angle_gamma   90.00
#
_symmetry.space_group_name_H-M   'P 1'
#
loop_
_entity.id
_entity.type
_entity.pdbx_description
1 polymer ?
#
loop_
_entity_poly.entity_id
_entity_poly.type
_entity_poly.pdbx_seq_one_letter_code
_entity_poly.pdbx_strand_id
1 'polypeptide(L)'
;MSSHQWSRREFGTAVAGIFGASLLPRLTHAQPAPRWALPNVNGARLNAHLEQLHAFGKNLQGGVSRVAYTDADRDARVLVQQLLRDATLDVSIDAAGNIIGRRAGSDPSRPCIIIGSHIDSVPEGGNYDGQVGSMGAIEVAQTLGEAGITTRHPLEVVIWQNEEGGLWGSHAATAVLTEAELNTVSRSGKTIREGITFLGGDPAHLERTRRAKGSVAAYLELHIEQGGTLDQQKQQIGVVEGIVGI
;
A
#
# COMPACT_ATOMS: atom_id res chain seq x y z
N MET A 1 34.06 -13.51 -42.22
CA MET A 1 34.53 -13.99 -40.91
C MET A 1 34.37 -12.87 -39.90
N SER A 2 33.51 -13.10 -38.91
CA SER A 2 33.35 -12.42 -37.61
C SER A 2 33.21 -10.89 -37.56
N SER A 3 31.96 -10.42 -37.45
CA SER A 3 31.58 -9.17 -36.79
C SER A 3 31.60 -9.36 -35.26
N HIS A 4 32.36 -8.54 -34.53
CA HIS A 4 32.34 -8.52 -33.07
C HIS A 4 31.40 -7.43 -32.56
N GLN A 5 30.29 -7.87 -31.96
CA GLN A 5 29.40 -7.09 -31.11
C GLN A 5 30.01 -6.95 -29.72
N TRP A 6 29.98 -5.74 -29.15
CA TRP A 6 30.41 -5.48 -27.78
C TRP A 6 29.37 -6.00 -26.78
N SER A 7 29.84 -6.65 -25.71
CA SER A 7 28.98 -7.19 -24.64
C SER A 7 28.82 -6.21 -23.47
N ARG A 8 27.70 -6.31 -22.75
CA ARG A 8 27.24 -5.43 -21.65
C ARG A 8 28.13 -5.38 -20.39
N ARG A 9 29.40 -5.78 -20.45
CA ARG A 9 30.34 -5.76 -19.29
C ARG A 9 31.49 -4.74 -19.40
N GLU A 10 31.51 -3.89 -20.42
CA GLU A 10 32.61 -2.92 -20.65
C GLU A 10 32.19 -1.44 -20.48
N PHE A 11 31.09 -1.17 -19.76
CA PHE A 11 30.62 0.19 -19.46
C PHE A 11 31.00 0.69 -18.06
N GLY A 12 32.04 0.10 -17.45
CA GLY A 12 32.35 0.24 -16.04
C GLY A 12 33.79 0.64 -15.73
N THR A 13 34.47 1.42 -16.57
CA THR A 13 35.81 1.96 -16.24
C THR A 13 36.22 3.09 -17.19
N ALA A 14 35.61 4.29 -17.06
CA ALA A 14 36.17 5.52 -17.61
C ALA A 14 35.46 6.79 -17.12
N VAL A 15 35.57 7.14 -15.83
CA VAL A 15 35.65 8.56 -15.40
C VAL A 15 36.45 8.61 -14.10
N ALA A 16 37.77 8.58 -14.22
CA ALA A 16 38.67 9.07 -13.20
C ALA A 16 39.20 10.42 -13.70
N GLY A 17 38.83 11.53 -13.06
CA GLY A 17 39.34 12.84 -13.44
C GLY A 17 38.67 14.02 -12.75
N ILE A 18 39.30 14.47 -11.65
CA ILE A 18 39.35 15.86 -11.17
C ILE A 18 38.06 16.43 -10.57
N PHE A 19 37.93 16.40 -9.23
CA PHE A 19 37.34 17.51 -8.46
C PHE A 19 38.04 17.66 -7.11
N GLY A 20 38.37 18.91 -6.78
CA GLY A 20 39.24 19.32 -5.70
C GLY A 20 38.74 19.04 -4.28
N ALA A 21 39.66 19.21 -3.32
CA ALA A 21 39.42 19.11 -1.90
C ALA A 21 38.38 20.16 -1.45
N SER A 22 37.10 19.78 -1.45
CA SER A 22 36.04 20.49 -0.73
C SER A 22 35.94 19.93 0.68
N LEU A 23 36.12 20.80 1.67
CA LEU A 23 35.81 20.57 3.09
C LEU A 23 34.37 20.09 3.24
N LEU A 24 34.15 18.79 3.32
CA LEU A 24 32.87 18.22 3.72
C LEU A 24 32.65 18.56 5.21
N PRO A 25 31.53 19.20 5.59
CA PRO A 25 31.22 19.36 7.00
C PRO A 25 31.07 17.97 7.60
N ARG A 26 31.78 17.72 8.71
CA ARG A 26 31.63 16.49 9.50
C ARG A 26 30.15 16.29 9.75
N LEU A 27 29.56 15.27 9.14
CA LEU A 27 28.25 14.77 9.50
C LEU A 27 28.33 14.43 11.00
N THR A 28 27.73 15.30 11.80
CA THR A 28 27.52 15.08 13.23
C THR A 28 26.87 13.73 13.38
N HIS A 29 27.46 12.89 14.21
CA HIS A 29 26.98 11.55 14.51
C HIS A 29 25.48 11.59 14.77
N ALA A 30 24.70 10.97 13.88
CA ALA A 30 23.31 10.68 14.16
C ALA A 30 23.28 9.92 15.50
N GLN A 31 22.54 10.44 16.48
CA GLN A 31 22.33 9.72 17.72
C GLN A 31 21.80 8.32 17.38
N PRO A 32 22.33 7.25 17.99
CA PRO A 32 21.80 5.92 17.76
C PRO A 32 20.30 5.94 18.09
N ALA A 33 19.49 5.46 17.15
CA ALA A 33 18.07 5.30 17.38
C ALA A 33 17.86 4.55 18.71
N PRO A 34 16.87 4.92 19.54
CA PRO A 34 16.61 4.21 20.77
C PRO A 34 16.50 2.71 20.46
N ARG A 35 17.16 1.86 21.26
CA ARG A 35 16.97 0.40 21.20
C ARG A 35 15.57 0.10 21.76
N TRP A 36 14.53 0.37 21.00
CA TRP A 36 13.26 -0.30 21.22
C TRP A 36 13.50 -1.76 20.84
N ALA A 37 13.18 -2.68 21.74
CA ALA A 37 12.94 -4.03 21.28
C ALA A 37 11.71 -3.96 20.38
N LEU A 38 11.91 -3.95 19.05
CA LEU A 38 11.27 -4.95 18.19
C LEU A 38 10.00 -5.61 18.79
N PRO A 39 8.79 -5.00 18.90
CA PRO A 39 7.65 -5.83 19.26
C PRO A 39 7.48 -6.89 18.16
N ASN A 40 7.28 -8.13 18.58
CA ASN A 40 7.01 -9.20 17.63
C ASN A 40 5.57 -9.04 17.14
N VAL A 41 5.38 -9.10 15.83
CA VAL A 41 4.06 -9.17 15.21
C VAL A 41 3.36 -10.48 15.59
N ASN A 42 2.03 -10.47 15.64
CA ASN A 42 1.25 -11.67 15.90
C ASN A 42 0.86 -12.36 14.59
N GLY A 43 1.70 -13.28 14.13
CA GLY A 43 1.47 -14.02 12.89
C GLY A 43 0.17 -14.84 12.88
N ALA A 44 -0.25 -15.37 14.04
CA ALA A 44 -1.51 -16.13 14.13
C ALA A 44 -2.73 -15.23 13.92
N ARG A 45 -2.71 -14.01 14.49
CA ARG A 45 -3.77 -13.00 14.27
C ARG A 45 -3.78 -12.50 12.83
N LEU A 46 -2.62 -12.24 12.25
CA LEU A 46 -2.51 -11.88 10.83
C LEU A 46 -3.16 -12.94 9.93
N ASN A 47 -2.84 -14.22 10.14
CA ASN A 47 -3.44 -15.31 9.38
C ASN A 47 -4.95 -15.42 9.62
N ALA A 48 -5.42 -15.23 10.86
CA ALA A 48 -6.84 -15.20 11.16
C ALA A 48 -7.57 -14.05 10.44
N HIS A 49 -6.99 -12.86 10.37
CA HIS A 49 -7.56 -11.74 9.61
C HIS A 49 -7.61 -12.03 8.10
N LEU A 50 -6.57 -12.66 7.54
CA LEU A 50 -6.56 -13.11 6.14
C LEU A 50 -7.67 -14.14 5.88
N GLU A 51 -7.91 -15.07 6.80
CA GLU A 51 -8.99 -16.06 6.71
C GLU A 51 -10.38 -15.42 6.85
N GLN A 52 -10.54 -14.45 7.74
CA GLN A 52 -11.79 -13.68 7.87
C GLN A 52 -12.08 -12.89 6.60
N LEU A 53 -11.08 -12.21 6.05
CA LEU A 53 -11.22 -11.47 4.80
C LEU A 53 -11.52 -12.41 3.62
N HIS A 54 -10.92 -13.60 3.57
CA HIS A 54 -11.16 -14.62 2.56
C HIS A 54 -12.66 -14.96 2.41
N ALA A 55 -13.41 -14.96 3.51
CA ALA A 55 -14.84 -15.30 3.48
C ALA A 55 -15.65 -14.38 2.55
N PHE A 56 -15.19 -13.14 2.34
CA PHE A 56 -15.85 -12.18 1.46
C PHE A 56 -15.36 -12.33 0.03
N GLY A 57 -16.25 -12.84 -0.83
CA GLY A 57 -15.93 -13.12 -2.24
C GLY A 57 -15.38 -14.52 -2.48
N LYS A 58 -15.36 -15.40 -1.47
CA LYS A 58 -14.97 -16.80 -1.64
C LYS A 58 -15.81 -17.46 -2.75
N ASN A 59 -15.14 -18.00 -3.76
CA ASN A 59 -15.79 -18.67 -4.89
C ASN A 59 -15.77 -20.21 -4.74
N LEU A 60 -16.49 -20.89 -5.63
CA LEU A 60 -16.63 -22.35 -5.60
C LEU A 60 -15.31 -23.08 -5.89
N GLN A 61 -14.37 -22.40 -6.53
CA GLN A 61 -13.04 -22.91 -6.88
C GLN A 61 -12.04 -22.79 -5.72
N GLY A 62 -12.44 -22.16 -4.60
CA GLY A 62 -11.60 -21.97 -3.42
C GLY A 62 -10.72 -20.72 -3.47
N GLY A 63 -10.88 -19.87 -4.48
CA GLY A 63 -10.27 -18.55 -4.58
C GLY A 63 -11.22 -17.42 -4.16
N VAL A 64 -10.89 -16.19 -4.58
CA VAL A 64 -11.61 -14.96 -4.24
C VAL A 64 -12.04 -14.22 -5.50
N SER A 65 -13.30 -13.80 -5.52
CA SER A 65 -13.90 -12.93 -6.53
C SER A 65 -14.52 -11.71 -5.81
N ARG A 66 -13.68 -10.94 -5.12
CA ARG A 66 -14.07 -9.71 -4.42
C ARG A 66 -13.80 -8.51 -5.31
N VAL A 67 -14.52 -8.46 -6.42
CA VAL A 67 -14.39 -7.39 -7.42
C VAL A 67 -14.85 -6.06 -6.81
N ALA A 68 -14.12 -4.98 -7.08
CA ALA A 68 -14.45 -3.65 -6.57
C ALA A 68 -15.90 -3.23 -6.88
N TYR A 69 -16.52 -2.56 -5.90
CA TYR A 69 -17.90 -2.08 -5.94
C TYR A 69 -18.98 -3.16 -6.01
N THR A 70 -18.65 -4.42 -5.70
CA THR A 70 -19.63 -5.47 -5.42
C THR A 70 -20.04 -5.45 -3.95
N ASP A 71 -21.12 -6.16 -3.59
CA ASP A 71 -21.49 -6.33 -2.18
C ASP A 71 -20.39 -7.04 -1.39
N ALA A 72 -19.70 -8.02 -2.00
CA ALA A 72 -18.57 -8.69 -1.36
C ALA A 72 -17.43 -7.72 -1.00
N ASP A 73 -17.11 -6.76 -1.87
CA ASP A 73 -16.15 -5.69 -1.57
C ASP A 73 -16.67 -4.79 -0.45
N ARG A 74 -17.89 -4.25 -0.57
CA ARG A 74 -18.48 -3.38 0.47
C ARG A 74 -18.51 -4.05 1.85
N ASP A 75 -18.90 -5.31 1.92
CA ASP A 75 -19.02 -6.04 3.18
C ASP A 75 -17.64 -6.37 3.77
N ALA A 76 -16.65 -6.71 2.95
CA ALA A 76 -15.25 -6.85 3.39
C ALA A 76 -14.70 -5.54 3.95
N ARG A 77 -15.05 -4.40 3.35
CA ARG A 77 -14.65 -3.08 3.82
C ARG A 77 -15.24 -2.75 5.19
N VAL A 78 -16.39 -3.30 5.56
CA VAL A 78 -16.94 -3.18 6.92
C VAL A 78 -16.06 -3.93 7.92
N LEU A 79 -15.65 -5.17 7.61
CA LEU A 79 -14.68 -5.92 8.42
C LEU A 79 -13.39 -5.11 8.59
N VAL A 80 -12.81 -4.61 7.49
CA VAL A 80 -11.52 -3.91 7.54
C VAL A 80 -11.60 -2.62 8.36
N GLN A 81 -12.69 -1.86 8.25
CA GLN A 81 -12.92 -0.71 9.13
C GLN A 81 -12.96 -1.11 10.60
N GLN A 82 -13.57 -2.25 10.94
CA GLN A 82 -13.58 -2.75 12.31
C GLN A 82 -12.17 -3.13 12.78
N LEU A 83 -11.41 -3.87 11.97
CA LEU A 83 -10.03 -4.25 12.30
C LEU A 83 -9.12 -3.04 12.52
N LEU A 84 -9.30 -1.97 11.73
CA LEU A 84 -8.57 -0.71 11.93
C LEU A 84 -8.92 -0.03 13.26
N ARG A 85 -10.20 -0.05 13.66
CA ARG A 85 -10.63 0.48 14.97
C ARG A 85 -10.09 -0.36 16.13
N ASP A 86 -10.11 -1.68 15.99
CA ASP A 86 -9.55 -2.61 16.97
C ASP A 86 -8.03 -2.40 17.12
N ALA A 87 -7.38 -1.99 16.02
CA ALA A 87 -6.01 -1.50 16.00
C ALA A 87 -5.83 -0.08 16.54
N THR A 88 -6.79 0.48 17.26
CA THR A 88 -6.73 1.81 17.91
C THR A 88 -6.40 2.94 16.93
N LEU A 89 -6.95 2.85 15.71
CA LEU A 89 -6.85 3.89 14.69
C LEU A 89 -8.14 4.70 14.63
N ASP A 90 -8.02 5.99 14.31
CA ASP A 90 -9.13 6.82 13.88
C ASP A 90 -9.46 6.50 12.42
N VAL A 91 -10.68 6.02 12.16
CA VAL A 91 -11.06 5.43 10.88
C VAL A 91 -12.01 6.34 10.11
N SER A 92 -11.66 6.64 8.87
CA SER A 92 -12.47 7.44 7.95
C SER A 92 -12.49 6.85 6.55
N ILE A 93 -13.47 7.27 5.75
CA ILE A 93 -13.54 7.03 4.31
C ILE A 93 -13.34 8.38 3.63
N ASP A 94 -12.41 8.48 2.69
CA ASP A 94 -12.17 9.72 1.95
C ASP A 94 -13.15 9.92 0.79
N ALA A 95 -13.07 11.07 0.11
CA ALA A 95 -13.97 11.40 -0.98
C ALA A 95 -13.84 10.46 -2.20
N ALA A 96 -12.74 9.71 -2.33
CA ALA A 96 -12.55 8.71 -3.39
C ALA A 96 -12.96 7.31 -2.94
N GLY A 97 -13.45 7.14 -1.71
CA GLY A 97 -13.80 5.85 -1.16
C GLY A 97 -12.58 5.04 -0.72
N ASN A 98 -11.43 5.64 -0.41
CA ASN A 98 -10.36 4.90 0.28
C ASN A 98 -10.68 4.80 1.77
N ILE A 99 -10.24 3.73 2.43
CA ILE A 99 -10.32 3.63 3.91
C ILE A 99 -8.99 4.12 4.48
N ILE A 100 -9.05 5.01 5.47
CA ILE A 100 -7.88 5.55 6.16
C ILE A 100 -8.04 5.28 7.65
N GLY A 101 -7.12 4.50 8.21
CA GLY A 101 -6.92 4.38 9.66
C GLY A 101 -5.72 5.20 10.10
N ARG A 102 -5.91 6.24 10.90
CA ARG A 102 -4.85 7.16 11.32
C ARG A 102 -4.55 7.04 12.81
N ARG A 103 -3.26 7.02 13.15
CA ARG A 103 -2.75 7.23 14.51
C ARG A 103 -1.89 8.48 14.56
N ALA A 104 -2.13 9.32 15.56
CA ALA A 104 -1.28 10.48 15.81
C ALA A 104 0.15 10.04 16.17
N GLY A 105 1.14 10.76 15.62
CA GLY A 105 2.53 10.66 16.06
C GLY A 105 2.79 11.58 17.24
N SER A 106 3.97 11.47 17.84
CA SER A 106 4.42 12.40 18.90
C SER A 106 4.72 13.80 18.38
N ASP A 107 4.92 13.97 17.07
CA ASP A 107 5.09 15.26 16.40
C ASP A 107 4.09 15.38 15.24
N PRO A 108 2.91 16.00 15.47
CA PRO A 108 1.85 16.09 14.46
C PRO A 108 2.20 17.03 13.29
N SER A 109 3.28 17.81 13.39
CA SER A 109 3.75 18.66 12.29
C SER A 109 4.47 17.87 11.19
N ARG A 110 4.81 16.60 11.46
CA ARG A 110 5.52 15.75 10.51
C ARG A 110 4.60 15.19 9.43
N PRO A 111 5.10 15.05 8.20
CA PRO A 111 4.42 14.28 7.16
C PRO A 111 4.16 12.84 7.64
N CYS A 112 3.02 12.26 7.27
CA CYS A 112 2.67 10.90 7.72
C CYS A 112 3.54 9.84 7.03
N ILE A 113 3.66 8.68 7.67
CA ILE A 113 4.10 7.45 7.01
C ILE A 113 2.84 6.66 6.68
N ILE A 114 2.68 6.31 5.41
CA ILE A 114 1.59 5.46 4.94
C ILE A 114 2.11 4.03 4.82
N ILE A 115 1.36 3.09 5.35
CA ILE A 115 1.48 1.67 5.04
C ILE A 115 0.13 1.17 4.51
N GLY A 116 0.12 0.35 3.48
CA GLY A 116 -1.15 0.00 2.86
C GLY A 116 -1.01 -0.86 1.62
N SER A 117 -2.18 -1.20 1.07
CA SER A 117 -2.36 -1.89 -0.20
C SER A 117 -3.85 -1.82 -0.57
N HIS A 118 -4.38 -2.82 -1.26
CA HIS A 118 -5.79 -2.96 -1.62
C HIS A 118 -6.41 -4.23 -1.03
N ILE A 119 -7.74 -4.35 -1.13
CA ILE A 119 -8.46 -5.58 -0.75
C ILE A 119 -9.40 -6.08 -1.83
N ASP A 120 -9.65 -5.33 -2.91
CA ASP A 120 -10.35 -5.87 -4.07
C ASP A 120 -9.48 -6.93 -4.77
N SER A 121 -10.12 -7.80 -5.54
CA SER A 121 -9.45 -8.84 -6.32
C SER A 121 -9.96 -8.87 -7.74
N VAL A 122 -9.14 -9.41 -8.65
CA VAL A 122 -9.67 -9.94 -9.91
C VAL A 122 -10.72 -11.05 -9.68
N PRO A 123 -11.61 -11.31 -10.66
CA PRO A 123 -12.42 -12.52 -10.65
C PRO A 123 -11.53 -13.77 -10.58
N GLU A 124 -11.90 -14.73 -9.74
CA GLU A 124 -11.18 -16.00 -9.58
C GLU A 124 -9.72 -15.84 -9.11
N GLY A 125 -9.42 -14.74 -8.42
CA GLY A 125 -8.11 -14.43 -7.86
C GLY A 125 -7.76 -15.24 -6.61
N GLY A 126 -6.56 -14.97 -6.08
CA GLY A 126 -6.06 -15.55 -4.83
C GLY A 126 -6.46 -14.75 -3.57
N ASN A 127 -6.05 -15.26 -2.41
CA ASN A 127 -6.33 -14.63 -1.09
C ASN A 127 -5.17 -13.78 -0.54
N TYR A 128 -4.15 -13.47 -1.36
CA TYR A 128 -2.91 -12.83 -0.88
C TYR A 128 -2.56 -11.55 -1.64
N ASP A 129 -2.92 -11.46 -2.92
CA ASP A 129 -2.77 -10.26 -3.75
C ASP A 129 -3.52 -9.08 -3.13
N GLY A 130 -2.80 -7.99 -2.87
CA GLY A 130 -3.21 -6.84 -2.02
C GLY A 130 -3.43 -7.13 -0.53
N GLN A 131 -4.10 -8.25 -0.25
CA GLN A 131 -4.61 -8.64 1.06
C GLN A 131 -3.49 -8.84 2.08
N VAL A 132 -2.34 -9.39 1.67
CA VAL A 132 -1.17 -9.54 2.55
C VAL A 132 -0.63 -8.18 3.00
N GLY A 133 -0.62 -7.19 2.09
CA GLY A 133 -0.17 -5.83 2.38
C GLY A 133 -1.12 -5.11 3.31
N SER A 134 -2.42 -5.18 3.01
CA SER A 134 -3.48 -4.58 3.81
C SER A 134 -3.54 -5.16 5.23
N MET A 135 -3.59 -6.50 5.36
CA MET A 135 -3.67 -7.13 6.68
C MET A 135 -2.35 -7.00 7.45
N GLY A 136 -1.21 -7.05 6.76
CA GLY A 136 0.10 -6.78 7.35
C GLY A 136 0.21 -5.36 7.91
N ALA A 137 -0.32 -4.37 7.20
CA ALA A 137 -0.35 -2.98 7.64
C ALA A 137 -1.21 -2.79 8.91
N ILE A 138 -2.39 -3.43 8.96
CA ILE A 138 -3.23 -3.46 10.16
C ILE A 138 -2.50 -4.14 11.33
N GLU A 139 -1.83 -5.26 11.08
CA GLU A 139 -1.08 -5.98 12.12
C GLU A 139 0.08 -5.16 12.68
N VAL A 140 0.78 -4.38 11.85
CA VAL A 140 1.78 -3.41 12.29
C VAL A 140 1.14 -2.37 13.21
N ALA A 141 0.02 -1.77 12.80
CA ALA A 141 -0.68 -0.78 13.61
C ALA A 141 -1.14 -1.38 14.95
N GLN A 142 -1.78 -2.55 14.93
CA GLN A 142 -2.23 -3.29 16.11
C GLN A 142 -1.06 -3.54 17.07
N THR A 143 0.04 -4.11 16.56
CA THR A 143 1.24 -4.44 17.35
C THR A 143 1.84 -3.21 18.01
N LEU A 144 1.94 -2.09 17.27
CA LEU A 144 2.41 -0.82 17.84
C LEU A 144 1.47 -0.29 18.92
N GLY A 145 0.15 -0.47 18.76
CA GLY A 145 -0.86 -0.03 19.71
C GLY A 145 -0.82 -0.82 21.00
N GLU A 146 -0.77 -2.15 20.89
CA GLU A 146 -0.65 -3.08 22.03
C GLU A 146 0.66 -2.88 22.80
N ALA A 147 1.74 -2.55 22.11
CA ALA A 147 3.03 -2.24 22.72
C ALA A 147 3.12 -0.81 23.29
N GLY A 148 2.08 0.03 23.13
CA GLY A 148 2.10 1.43 23.56
C GLY A 148 3.15 2.29 22.83
N ILE A 149 3.57 1.91 21.63
CA ILE A 149 4.61 2.59 20.88
C ILE A 149 3.99 3.73 20.07
N THR A 150 4.41 4.96 20.38
CA THR A 150 4.06 6.15 19.61
C THR A 150 5.19 6.50 18.65
N THR A 151 4.90 6.48 17.35
CA THR A 151 5.84 6.88 16.29
C THR A 151 6.06 8.40 16.31
N ARG A 152 7.21 8.87 15.82
CA ARG A 152 7.45 10.32 15.64
C ARG A 152 6.52 10.92 14.59
N HIS A 153 6.42 10.26 13.45
CA HIS A 153 5.50 10.63 12.38
C HIS A 153 4.10 10.06 12.67
N PRO A 154 3.02 10.74 12.27
CA PRO A 154 1.71 10.11 12.20
C PRO A 154 1.76 8.86 11.31
N LEU A 155 1.07 7.80 11.73
CA LEU A 155 0.93 6.56 10.95
C LEU A 155 -0.45 6.54 10.30
N GLU A 156 -0.50 6.24 9.01
CA GLU A 156 -1.74 5.96 8.30
C GLU A 156 -1.67 4.55 7.71
N VAL A 157 -2.69 3.74 8.02
CA VAL A 157 -3.00 2.53 7.26
C VAL A 157 -4.02 2.92 6.20
N VAL A 158 -3.69 2.71 4.92
CA VAL A 158 -4.58 3.06 3.80
C VAL A 158 -4.95 1.82 3.01
N ILE A 159 -6.26 1.68 2.76
CA ILE A 159 -6.82 0.66 1.88
C ILE A 159 -7.30 1.37 0.63
N TRP A 160 -6.53 1.25 -0.45
CA TRP A 160 -6.86 1.81 -1.75
C TRP A 160 -8.01 1.05 -2.37
N GLN A 161 -8.96 1.77 -2.95
CA GLN A 161 -10.08 1.14 -3.66
C GLN A 161 -9.75 0.88 -5.13
N ASN A 162 -10.19 -0.27 -5.63
CA ASN A 162 -10.20 -0.67 -7.04
C ASN A 162 -8.80 -0.57 -7.70
N GLU A 163 -7.82 -1.22 -7.07
CA GLU A 163 -6.46 -1.32 -7.59
C GLU A 163 -6.47 -2.15 -8.88
N GLU A 164 -7.09 -3.33 -8.82
CA GLU A 164 -7.12 -4.33 -9.89
C GLU A 164 -7.87 -3.86 -11.14
N GLY A 165 -8.75 -2.87 -10.96
CA GLY A 165 -9.57 -2.27 -12.00
C GLY A 165 -9.03 -0.95 -12.55
N GLY A 166 -7.88 -0.46 -12.08
CA GLY A 166 -7.25 0.75 -12.62
C GLY A 166 -6.68 1.75 -11.61
N LEU A 167 -6.29 1.32 -10.41
CA LEU A 167 -5.62 2.15 -9.40
C LEU A 167 -6.44 3.37 -8.95
N TRP A 168 -7.77 3.32 -9.02
CA TRP A 168 -8.62 4.52 -8.95
C TRP A 168 -8.50 5.26 -7.61
N GLY A 169 -8.38 4.52 -6.50
CA GLY A 169 -8.22 5.10 -5.17
C GLY A 169 -6.92 5.88 -4.99
N SER A 170 -5.79 5.29 -5.40
CA SER A 170 -4.46 5.91 -5.30
C SER A 170 -4.25 6.98 -6.37
N HIS A 171 -4.86 6.82 -7.54
CA HIS A 171 -4.89 7.84 -8.59
C HIS A 171 -5.62 9.09 -8.09
N ALA A 172 -6.79 8.97 -7.45
CA ALA A 172 -7.49 10.12 -6.87
C ALA A 172 -6.68 10.83 -5.76
N ALA A 173 -5.82 10.11 -5.04
CA ALA A 173 -4.94 10.69 -4.03
C ALA A 173 -3.76 11.47 -4.62
N THR A 174 -3.37 11.18 -5.85
CA THR A 174 -2.15 11.72 -6.49
C THR A 174 -2.43 12.63 -7.69
N ALA A 175 -3.60 12.55 -8.31
CA ALA A 175 -3.98 13.36 -9.46
C ALA A 175 -5.47 13.73 -9.47
N VAL A 176 -5.92 14.38 -10.55
CA VAL A 176 -7.33 14.71 -10.81
C VAL A 176 -7.93 13.57 -11.61
N LEU A 177 -9.01 12.94 -11.14
CA LEU A 177 -9.83 12.09 -12.00
C LEU A 177 -10.68 12.98 -12.92
N THR A 178 -10.60 12.73 -14.22
CA THR A 178 -11.38 13.42 -15.25
C THR A 178 -12.83 12.93 -15.29
N GLU A 179 -13.71 13.73 -15.90
CA GLU A 179 -15.11 13.32 -16.14
C GLU A 179 -15.20 12.04 -16.99
N ALA A 180 -14.29 11.85 -17.95
CA ALA A 180 -14.25 10.64 -18.76
C ALA A 180 -13.89 9.41 -17.90
N GLU A 181 -12.89 9.53 -17.03
CA GLU A 181 -12.50 8.46 -16.10
C GLU A 181 -13.64 8.12 -15.13
N LEU A 182 -14.31 9.13 -14.57
CA LEU A 182 -15.44 8.93 -13.65
C LEU A 182 -16.62 8.20 -14.30
N ASN A 183 -16.80 8.35 -15.61
CA ASN A 183 -17.83 7.65 -16.39
C ASN A 183 -17.38 6.28 -16.92
N THR A 184 -16.15 5.85 -16.62
CA THR A 184 -15.66 4.52 -17.02
C THR A 184 -16.43 3.44 -16.27
N VAL A 185 -16.93 2.44 -16.99
CA VAL A 185 -17.65 1.30 -16.39
C VAL A 185 -16.65 0.29 -15.85
N SER A 186 -16.70 0.05 -14.55
CA SER A 186 -15.88 -0.95 -13.86
C SER A 186 -16.37 -2.37 -14.13
N ARG A 187 -15.59 -3.37 -13.69
CA ARG A 187 -15.94 -4.79 -13.82
C ARG A 187 -17.23 -5.19 -13.09
N SER A 188 -17.67 -4.42 -12.09
CA SER A 188 -18.95 -4.68 -11.41
C SER A 188 -20.16 -4.15 -12.18
N GLY A 189 -19.95 -3.46 -13.31
CA GLY A 189 -21.01 -2.82 -14.09
C GLY A 189 -21.39 -1.42 -13.62
N LYS A 190 -20.88 -0.97 -12.45
CA LYS A 190 -21.00 0.42 -12.01
C LYS A 190 -19.95 1.29 -12.69
N THR A 191 -20.28 2.53 -12.99
CA THR A 191 -19.26 3.56 -13.30
C THR A 191 -18.33 3.78 -12.11
N ILE A 192 -17.14 4.33 -12.33
CA ILE A 192 -16.23 4.71 -11.24
C ILE A 192 -16.92 5.70 -10.28
N ARG A 193 -17.68 6.66 -10.80
CA ARG A 193 -18.47 7.61 -9.99
C ARG A 193 -19.48 6.90 -9.08
N GLU A 194 -20.26 5.99 -9.64
CA GLU A 194 -21.24 5.20 -8.87
C GLU A 194 -20.54 4.28 -7.86
N GLY A 195 -19.41 3.70 -8.24
CA GLY A 195 -18.58 2.87 -7.36
C GLY A 195 -18.07 3.62 -6.15
N ILE A 196 -17.47 4.81 -6.35
CA ILE A 196 -17.01 5.69 -5.26
C ILE A 196 -18.18 6.01 -4.32
N THR A 197 -19.32 6.43 -4.88
CA THR A 197 -20.53 6.74 -4.08
C THR A 197 -21.02 5.51 -3.31
N PHE A 198 -21.01 4.34 -3.94
CA PHE A 198 -21.42 3.06 -3.35
C PHE A 198 -20.55 2.65 -2.16
N LEU A 199 -19.25 3.00 -2.18
CA LEU A 199 -18.32 2.76 -1.09
C LEU A 199 -18.36 3.84 0.02
N GLY A 200 -19.24 4.84 -0.11
CA GLY A 200 -19.39 5.94 0.85
C GLY A 200 -18.47 7.14 0.58
N GLY A 201 -17.84 7.20 -0.60
CA GLY A 201 -17.09 8.37 -1.05
C GLY A 201 -18.00 9.48 -1.59
N ASP A 202 -17.38 10.58 -2.00
CA ASP A 202 -18.02 11.79 -2.51
C ASP A 202 -17.33 12.25 -3.80
N PRO A 203 -17.75 11.73 -4.96
CA PRO A 203 -17.09 12.01 -6.24
C PRO A 203 -17.26 13.48 -6.69
N ALA A 204 -18.10 14.28 -6.02
CA ALA A 204 -18.23 15.71 -6.27
C ALA A 204 -17.12 16.52 -5.58
N HIS A 205 -16.41 15.93 -4.61
CA HIS A 205 -15.40 16.61 -3.79
C HIS A 205 -14.06 15.85 -3.73
N LEU A 206 -13.65 15.23 -4.85
CA LEU A 206 -12.42 14.43 -4.94
C LEU A 206 -11.14 15.22 -4.64
N GLU A 207 -11.17 16.55 -4.76
CA GLU A 207 -10.07 17.41 -4.34
C GLU A 207 -9.69 17.23 -2.87
N ARG A 208 -10.63 16.79 -2.01
CA ARG A 208 -10.38 16.52 -0.58
C ARG A 208 -9.53 15.27 -0.35
N THR A 209 -9.51 14.33 -1.29
CA THR A 209 -8.67 13.13 -1.24
C THR A 209 -7.22 13.42 -1.63
N ARG A 210 -6.99 14.49 -2.41
CA ARG A 210 -5.67 14.81 -2.94
C ARG A 210 -4.65 15.06 -1.83
N ARG A 211 -3.53 14.36 -1.89
CA ARG A 211 -2.41 14.57 -0.96
C ARG A 211 -1.50 15.67 -1.48
N ALA A 212 -1.18 16.62 -0.61
CA ALA A 212 -0.28 17.72 -0.95
C ALA A 212 1.16 17.21 -1.10
N LYS A 213 1.95 17.83 -1.99
CA LYS A 213 3.36 17.50 -2.13
C LYS A 213 4.07 17.69 -0.77
N GLY A 214 4.74 16.63 -0.31
CA GLY A 214 5.45 16.62 0.97
C GLY A 214 4.58 16.33 2.19
N SER A 215 3.27 16.05 2.04
CA SER A 215 2.41 15.65 3.17
C SER A 215 2.63 14.20 3.62
N VAL A 216 3.31 13.39 2.80
CA VAL A 216 3.67 11.99 3.06
C VAL A 216 5.19 11.88 3.07
N ALA A 217 5.75 11.38 4.17
CA ALA A 217 7.19 11.14 4.32
C ALA A 217 7.64 9.88 3.58
N ALA A 218 6.82 8.83 3.64
CA ALA A 218 7.08 7.54 3.00
C ALA A 218 5.76 6.78 2.78
N TYR A 219 5.74 5.95 1.74
CA TYR A 219 4.74 4.92 1.50
C TYR A 219 5.46 3.56 1.49
N LEU A 220 4.99 2.60 2.28
CA LEU A 220 5.49 1.23 2.26
C LEU A 220 4.35 0.26 1.99
N GLU A 221 4.59 -0.68 1.10
CA GLU A 221 3.65 -1.73 0.75
C GLU A 221 4.36 -3.09 0.80
N LEU A 222 3.77 -4.01 1.55
CA LEU A 222 4.13 -5.43 1.50
C LEU A 222 3.27 -6.09 0.44
N HIS A 223 3.90 -6.85 -0.46
CA HIS A 223 3.17 -7.55 -1.51
C HIS A 223 3.75 -8.93 -1.75
N ILE A 224 2.93 -9.85 -2.26
CA ILE A 224 3.45 -11.11 -2.80
C ILE A 224 4.23 -10.82 -4.08
N GLU A 225 5.18 -11.70 -4.42
CA GLU A 225 6.01 -11.53 -5.62
C GLU A 225 5.20 -11.55 -6.92
N GLN A 226 4.08 -12.28 -6.95
CA GLN A 226 3.31 -12.65 -8.16
C GLN A 226 4.11 -13.41 -9.24
N GLY A 227 5.43 -13.54 -9.08
CA GLY A 227 6.33 -14.43 -9.81
C GLY A 227 6.75 -15.66 -9.00
N GLY A 228 7.85 -16.28 -9.42
CA GLY A 228 8.42 -17.47 -8.76
C GLY A 228 9.92 -17.37 -8.48
N THR A 229 10.49 -16.17 -8.59
CA THR A 229 11.93 -15.91 -8.44
C THR A 229 12.39 -16.17 -7.01
N LEU A 230 11.66 -15.66 -6.01
CA LEU A 230 12.01 -15.84 -4.60
C LEU A 230 11.93 -17.32 -4.21
N ASP A 231 10.92 -18.05 -4.68
CA ASP A 231 10.83 -19.50 -4.44
C ASP A 231 11.96 -20.28 -5.13
N GLN A 232 12.26 -19.97 -6.40
CA GLN A 232 13.36 -20.61 -7.13
C GLN A 232 14.72 -20.34 -6.48
N GLN A 233 14.91 -19.12 -5.96
CA GLN A 233 16.14 -18.70 -5.28
C GLN A 233 16.17 -19.06 -3.78
N LYS A 234 15.09 -19.63 -3.24
CA LYS A 234 14.92 -19.97 -1.82
C LYS A 234 15.15 -18.75 -0.90
N GLN A 235 14.69 -17.59 -1.35
CA GLN A 235 14.69 -16.35 -0.58
C GLN A 235 13.30 -16.09 0.02
N GLN A 236 13.28 -15.56 1.24
CA GLN A 236 12.01 -15.30 1.94
C GLN A 236 11.46 -13.89 1.69
N ILE A 237 12.34 -12.90 1.46
CA ILE A 237 12.00 -11.50 1.31
C ILE A 237 12.80 -10.90 0.16
N GLY A 238 12.11 -10.20 -0.74
CA GLY A 238 12.71 -9.35 -1.76
C GLY A 238 12.53 -7.88 -1.41
N VAL A 239 13.57 -7.06 -1.62
CA VAL A 239 13.46 -5.59 -1.56
C VAL A 239 13.26 -5.11 -2.99
N VAL A 240 12.07 -4.58 -3.28
CA VAL A 240 11.72 -4.11 -4.63
C VAL A 240 12.42 -2.79 -4.92
N GLU A 241 13.20 -2.74 -6.01
CA GLU A 241 13.93 -1.53 -6.42
C GLU A 241 13.18 -0.71 -7.47
N GLY A 242 12.16 -1.29 -8.12
CA GLY A 242 11.34 -0.63 -9.12
C GLY A 242 10.28 -1.54 -9.70
N ILE A 243 9.35 -0.94 -10.44
CA ILE A 243 8.30 -1.62 -11.19
C ILE A 243 8.61 -1.43 -12.68
N VAL A 244 8.47 -2.49 -13.48
CA VAL A 244 8.62 -2.39 -14.94
C VAL A 244 7.41 -1.65 -15.49
N GLY A 245 7.63 -0.62 -16.32
CA GLY A 245 6.52 0.04 -17.02
C GLY A 245 5.87 -0.92 -18.02
N ILE A 246 4.55 -1.12 -17.87
CA ILE A 246 3.70 -1.90 -18.79
C ILE A 246 2.97 -0.95 -19.73
#